data_AF-A0A381XVQ9-F1
#
_entry.id   AF-A0A381XVQ9-F1
#
_cell.length_a   1.000
_cell.length_b   1.000
_cell.length_c   1.000
_cell.angle_alpha   90.00
_cell.angle_beta   90.00
_cell.angle_gamma   90.00
#
_symmetry.space_group_name_H-M   'P 1'
#
loop_
_entity.id
_entity.type
_entity.pdbx_description
1 polymer ?
#
loop_
_entity_poly.entity_id
_entity_poly.type
_entity_poly.pdbx_seq_one_letter_code
_entity_poly.pdbx_strand_id
1 'polypeptide(L)'
;VPSAEVRWEITYESLAALEESQAWKNWPAVDANGFTALYAYGPDGKMGYWGMVWDTAQDMRSTLCQNMGGGVPIEVIDKLVSLSAHVVPQQD
;
A
#
# COMPACT_ATOMS: atom_id res chain seq x y z
N VAL A 1 -9.62 -27.12 12.02
CA VAL A 1 -9.73 -25.66 12.20
C VAL A 1 -9.50 -25.04 10.83
N PRO A 2 -10.50 -24.34 10.25
CA PRO A 2 -10.27 -23.62 9.01
C PRO A 2 -9.36 -22.44 9.32
N SER A 3 -8.16 -22.43 8.73
CA SER A 3 -7.21 -21.32 8.84
C SER A 3 -7.58 -20.27 7.82
N ALA A 4 -7.97 -19.07 8.28
CA ALA A 4 -8.27 -17.98 7.36
C ALA A 4 -7.03 -17.62 6.51
N GLU A 5 -7.20 -17.46 5.20
CA GLU A 5 -6.10 -17.04 4.32
C GLU A 5 -5.95 -15.52 4.40
N VAL A 6 -4.72 -15.05 4.65
CA VAL A 6 -4.40 -13.62 4.61
C VAL A 6 -3.85 -13.32 3.22
N ARG A 7 -4.40 -12.28 2.57
CA ARG A 7 -3.90 -11.71 1.31
C ARG A 7 -3.58 -10.24 1.53
N TRP A 8 -2.75 -9.69 0.67
CA TRP A 8 -2.41 -8.28 0.68
C TRP A 8 -2.98 -7.59 -0.55
N GLU A 9 -3.64 -6.44 -0.36
CA GLU A 9 -4.22 -5.63 -1.42
C GLU A 9 -4.24 -4.16 -1.01
N ILE A 10 -3.98 -3.26 -1.96
CA ILE A 10 -4.17 -1.82 -1.73
C ILE A 10 -5.65 -1.51 -1.87
N THR A 11 -6.26 -1.01 -0.80
CA THR A 11 -7.68 -0.67 -0.71
C THR A 11 -7.86 0.80 -0.36
N TYR A 12 -9.07 1.33 -0.50
CA TYR A 12 -9.35 2.70 -0.06
C TYR A 12 -9.10 2.85 1.45
N GLU A 13 -9.43 1.82 2.23
CA GLU A 13 -9.20 1.74 3.66
C GLU A 13 -7.70 1.77 3.99
N SER A 14 -6.87 0.98 3.30
CA SER A 14 -5.43 0.96 3.58
C SER A 14 -4.76 2.29 3.21
N LEU A 15 -5.22 2.95 2.13
CA LEU A 15 -4.73 4.29 1.75
C LEU A 15 -5.20 5.38 2.72
N ALA A 16 -6.44 5.35 3.19
CA ALA A 16 -6.94 6.28 4.20
C ALA A 16 -6.18 6.12 5.52
N ALA A 17 -5.98 4.88 5.98
CA ALA A 17 -5.19 4.60 7.18
C ALA A 17 -3.73 5.04 7.04
N LEU A 18 -3.18 4.96 5.83
CA LEU A 18 -1.82 5.42 5.56
C LEU A 18 -1.72 6.96 5.63
N GLU A 19 -2.72 7.69 5.12
CA GLU A 19 -2.81 9.15 5.29
C GLU A 19 -2.92 9.56 6.75
N GLU A 20 -3.81 8.90 7.50
CA GLU A 20 -4.00 9.15 8.94
C GLU A 20 -2.74 8.86 9.75
N SER A 21 -1.95 7.87 9.34
CA SER A 21 -0.67 7.54 9.99
C SER A 21 0.39 8.61 9.84
N GLN A 22 0.21 9.55 8.90
CA GLN A 22 1.15 10.62 8.58
C GLN A 22 2.55 10.14 8.14
N ALA A 23 2.70 8.86 7.77
CA ALA A 23 3.97 8.32 7.26
C ALA A 23 4.49 9.12 6.06
N TRP A 24 3.57 9.67 5.25
CA TRP A 24 3.86 10.55 4.11
C TRP A 24 4.46 11.91 4.50
N LYS A 25 4.16 12.45 5.69
CA LYS A 25 4.59 13.81 6.07
C LYS A 25 6.10 13.94 6.26
N ASN A 26 6.78 12.82 6.51
CA ASN A 26 8.24 12.81 6.57
C ASN A 26 8.89 12.79 5.19
N TRP A 27 8.10 12.74 4.11
CA TRP A 27 8.59 12.75 2.74
C TRP A 27 8.51 14.17 2.14
N PRO A 28 9.65 14.87 1.93
CA PRO A 28 9.64 16.27 1.51
C PRO A 28 8.97 16.55 0.15
N ALA A 29 8.83 15.54 -0.71
CA ALA A 29 8.19 15.70 -2.01
C ALA A 29 6.66 15.82 -1.92
N VAL A 30 6.06 15.39 -0.80
CA VAL A 30 4.61 15.43 -0.54
C VAL A 30 4.13 16.86 -0.48
N ASP A 31 4.77 17.68 0.36
CA ASP A 31 4.39 19.09 0.55
C ASP A 31 4.62 19.92 -0.71
N ALA A 32 5.65 19.59 -1.51
CA ALA A 32 5.99 20.33 -2.71
C ALA A 32 5.01 20.12 -3.88
N ASN A 33 4.32 18.97 -3.94
CA ASN A 33 3.49 18.58 -5.09
C ASN A 33 2.05 18.20 -4.72
N GLY A 34 1.68 18.23 -3.43
CA GLY A 34 0.36 17.81 -2.97
C GLY A 34 0.10 16.32 -3.19
N PHE A 35 1.13 15.48 -3.10
CA PHE A 35 0.96 14.03 -3.26
C PHE A 35 0.10 13.47 -2.14
N THR A 36 -0.87 12.63 -2.48
CA THR A 36 -1.62 11.79 -1.53
C THR A 36 -1.35 10.32 -1.81
N ALA A 37 -1.59 9.46 -0.83
CA ALA A 37 -1.61 8.02 -0.95
C ALA A 37 -2.53 7.59 -2.11
N LEU A 38 -3.70 8.23 -2.24
CA LEU A 38 -4.65 7.99 -3.33
C LEU A 38 -4.07 8.37 -4.70
N TYR A 39 -3.36 9.51 -4.79
CA TYR A 39 -2.71 9.92 -6.03
C TYR A 39 -1.57 8.98 -6.45
N ALA A 40 -0.86 8.39 -5.49
CA ALA A 40 0.22 7.45 -5.78
C ALA A 40 -0.32 6.05 -6.13
N TYR A 41 -1.21 5.52 -5.29
CA TYR A 41 -1.56 4.10 -5.25
C TYR A 41 -3.04 3.79 -5.52
N GLY A 42 -3.90 4.80 -5.68
CA GLY A 42 -5.32 4.61 -5.98
C GLY A 42 -5.59 4.00 -7.36
N PRO A 43 -6.87 3.84 -7.74
CA PRO A 43 -7.26 3.26 -9.03
C PRO A 43 -6.64 3.97 -10.24
N ASP A 44 -6.57 5.29 -10.19
CA ASP A 44 -5.93 6.14 -11.20
C ASP A 44 -4.53 6.60 -10.76
N GLY A 45 -3.95 5.92 -9.77
CA GLY A 45 -2.68 6.27 -9.15
C GLY A 45 -1.50 6.05 -10.08
N LYS A 46 -0.49 6.90 -9.97
CA LYS A 46 0.70 6.87 -10.84
C LYS A 46 1.50 5.57 -10.80
N MET A 47 1.38 4.79 -9.73
CA MET A 47 2.16 3.58 -9.53
C MET A 47 1.55 2.33 -10.18
N GLY A 48 0.25 2.34 -10.51
CA GLY A 48 -0.39 1.25 -11.24
C GLY A 48 -0.53 -0.07 -10.47
N TYR A 49 -0.59 -0.03 -9.14
CA TYR A 49 -0.69 -1.23 -8.29
C TYR A 49 -2.11 -1.57 -7.84
N TRP A 50 -3.09 -0.73 -8.17
CA TRP A 50 -4.47 -0.96 -7.78
C TRP A 50 -5.04 -2.23 -8.41
N GLY A 51 -5.75 -3.04 -7.62
CA GLY A 51 -6.30 -4.33 -8.05
C GLY A 51 -5.29 -5.47 -8.12
N MET A 52 -4.03 -5.24 -7.75
CA MET A 52 -3.07 -6.32 -7.51
C MET A 52 -3.29 -6.95 -6.14
N VAL A 53 -3.19 -8.27 -6.08
CA VAL A 53 -3.27 -9.06 -4.85
C VAL A 53 -1.97 -9.83 -4.67
N TRP A 54 -1.44 -9.83 -3.46
CA TRP A 54 -0.22 -10.55 -3.09
C TRP A 54 -0.50 -11.60 -2.01
N ASP A 55 0.18 -12.73 -2.13
CA ASP A 55 0.03 -13.86 -1.21
C ASP A 55 0.78 -13.64 0.10
N THR A 56 1.81 -12.79 0.06
CA THR A 56 2.63 -12.47 1.23
C THR A 56 2.93 -10.98 1.31
N ALA A 57 3.15 -10.50 2.53
CA ALA A 57 3.68 -9.15 2.78
C ALA A 57 5.00 -8.90 2.05
N GLN A 58 5.85 -9.92 1.91
CA GLN A 58 7.16 -9.80 1.25
C GLN A 58 7.02 -9.60 -0.26
N ASP A 59 6.05 -10.25 -0.90
CA ASP A 59 5.79 -10.08 -2.34
C ASP A 59 5.26 -8.68 -2.63
N MET A 60 4.32 -8.20 -1.81
CA MET A 60 3.83 -6.82 -1.90
C MET A 60 4.99 -5.83 -1.72
N ARG A 61 5.75 -5.97 -0.63
CA ARG A 61 6.91 -5.10 -0.34
C ARG A 61 7.91 -5.09 -1.49
N SER A 62 8.25 -6.26 -2.02
CA SER A 62 9.21 -6.39 -3.14
C SER A 62 8.71 -5.67 -4.38
N THR A 63 7.42 -5.82 -4.71
CA THR A 63 6.77 -5.14 -5.83
C THR A 63 6.81 -3.61 -5.66
N LEU A 64 6.44 -3.11 -4.47
CA LEU A 64 6.45 -1.68 -4.17
C LEU A 64 7.87 -1.08 -4.19
N CYS A 65 8.87 -1.85 -3.74
CA CYS A 65 10.27 -1.42 -3.78
C CYS A 65 10.84 -1.33 -5.20
N GLN A 66 10.30 -2.06 -6.18
CA GLN A 66 10.83 -2.03 -7.55
C GLN A 66 10.62 -0.67 -8.24
N ASN A 67 9.64 0.13 -7.81
CA ASN A 67 9.37 1.48 -8.35
C ASN A 67 10.10 2.62 -7.62
N MET A 68 11.30 2.40 -7.07
CA MET A 68 12.14 3.47 -6.49
C MET A 68 12.55 4.60 -7.48
N GLY A 69 11.81 4.82 -8.58
CA GLY A 69 11.82 6.00 -9.44
C GLY A 69 10.73 7.04 -9.11
N GLY A 70 9.90 6.81 -8.08
CA GLY A 70 8.97 7.82 -7.54
C GLY A 70 9.44 8.50 -6.26
N GLY A 71 10.59 8.09 -5.70
CA GLY A 71 11.20 8.70 -4.50
C GLY A 71 10.49 8.41 -3.18
N VAL A 72 9.51 7.49 -3.15
CA VAL A 72 8.75 7.14 -1.94
C VAL A 72 9.69 6.50 -0.90
N PRO A 73 9.74 6.99 0.35
CA PRO A 73 10.56 6.41 1.39
C PRO A 73 10.13 4.98 1.76
N ILE A 74 11.09 4.15 2.13
CA ILE A 74 10.84 2.75 2.50
C ILE A 74 9.86 2.61 3.68
N GLU A 75 9.85 3.57 4.60
CA GLU A 75 8.95 3.60 5.75
C GLU A 75 7.48 3.73 5.33
N VAL A 76 7.19 4.47 4.25
CA VAL A 76 5.84 4.58 3.69
C VAL A 76 5.41 3.25 3.07
N ILE A 77 6.35 2.57 2.39
CA ILE A 77 6.11 1.25 1.79
C ILE A 77 5.83 0.22 2.89
N ASP A 78 6.69 0.12 3.90
CA ASP A 78 6.54 -0.82 5.01
C ASP A 78 5.22 -0.57 5.76
N LYS A 79 4.85 0.70 5.94
CA LYS A 79 3.58 1.06 6.56
C LYS A 79 2.39 0.64 5.69
N LEU A 80 2.41 0.91 4.39
CA LEU A 80 1.35 0.50 3.47
C LEU A 80 1.16 -1.02 3.47
N VAL A 81 2.24 -1.79 3.43
CA VAL A 81 2.19 -3.27 3.49
C VAL A 81 1.53 -3.73 4.80
N SER A 82 1.86 -3.10 5.93
CA SER A 82 1.25 -3.45 7.22
C SER A 82 -0.26 -3.16 7.30
N LEU A 83 -0.73 -2.16 6.54
CA LEU A 83 -2.13 -1.71 6.51
C LEU A 83 -2.97 -2.44 5.46
N SER A 84 -2.33 -3.15 4.54
CA SER A 84 -2.95 -3.77 3.37
C SER A 84 -3.26 -5.25 3.56
N ALA A 85 -3.08 -5.78 4.78
CA ALA A 85 -3.39 -7.17 5.10
C ALA A 85 -4.90 -7.35 5.27
N HIS A 86 -5.50 -8.23 4.45
CA HIS A 86 -6.91 -8.57 4.49
C HIS A 86 -7.07 -10.07 4.73
N VAL A 87 -7.94 -10.42 5.66
CA VAL A 87 -8.35 -11.82 5.88
C VAL A 87 -9.43 -12.14 4.87
N VAL A 88 -9.16 -13.06 3.96
CA VAL A 88 -10.15 -13.54 2.99
C VAL A 88 -10.97 -14.65 3.64
N PRO A 89 -12.29 -14.46 3.84
CA PRO A 89 -13.16 -15.55 4.23
C PRO A 89 -13.18 -16.58 3.10
N GLN A 90 -12.83 -17.83 3.38
CA GLN A 90 -12.97 -18.89 2.39
C GLN A 90 -14.47 -19.05 2.09
N GLN A 91 -14.89 -18.76 0.85
CA GLN A 91 -16.25 -19.04 0.41
C GLN A 91 -16.39 -20.56 0.26
N ASP A 92 -17.25 -21.17 1.09
CA ASP A 92 -17.65 -22.59 1.02
C ASP A 92 -18.34 -22.96 -0.30
#